data_AF-A0A1Y6BX11-F1
#
_entry.id   AF-A0A1Y6BX11-F1
#
_cell.length_a   1.000
_cell.length_b   1.000
_cell.length_c   1.000
_cell.angle_alpha   90.00
_cell.angle_beta   90.00
_cell.angle_gamma   90.00
#
_symmetry.space_group_name_H-M   'P 1'
#
loop_
_entity.id
_entity.type
_entity.pdbx_description
1 polymer ?
#
loop_
_entity_poly.entity_id
_entity_poly.type
_entity_poly.pdbx_seq_one_letter_code
_entity_poly.pdbx_strand_id
1 'polypeptide(L)'
;MTYSNEAKQELLGVPAETLARVGAVSAETAEAMAAGALARSRAEVAVAITGIAGPGGGSPEKPVGLVFFGLATPAGVSHRRRVFAGDRSAVRLASVREALALLRDGLG
;
A
#
# COMPACT_ATOMS: atom_id res chain seq x y z
N MET A 1 1.50 11.54 -1.79
CA MET A 1 0.74 10.68 -2.73
C MET A 1 1.68 10.21 -3.82
N THR A 2 1.86 8.91 -4.02
CA THR A 2 2.72 8.33 -5.07
C THR A 2 1.87 7.56 -6.08
N TYR A 3 1.24 8.29 -7.01
CA TYR A 3 0.28 7.69 -7.92
C TYR A 3 0.95 6.82 -8.99
N SER A 4 1.97 7.37 -9.67
CA SER A 4 2.67 6.67 -10.75
C SER A 4 3.70 5.67 -10.24
N ASN A 5 4.21 4.82 -11.14
CA ASN A 5 5.28 3.88 -10.81
C ASN A 5 6.61 4.63 -10.60
N GLU A 6 6.85 5.68 -11.38
CA GLU A 6 8.00 6.57 -11.27
C GLU A 6 8.01 7.23 -9.88
N ALA A 7 6.88 7.78 -9.43
CA ALA A 7 6.77 8.38 -8.11
C ALA A 7 7.03 7.37 -6.97
N LYS A 8 6.68 6.09 -7.15
CA LYS A 8 7.00 5.03 -6.16
C LYS A 8 8.51 4.74 -6.13
N GLN A 9 9.18 4.77 -7.27
CA GLN A 9 10.63 4.58 -7.35
C GLN A 9 11.37 5.78 -6.76
N GLU A 10 11.04 7.00 -7.21
CA GLU A 10 11.76 8.21 -6.82
C GLU A 10 11.53 8.60 -5.35
N LEU A 11 10.28 8.59 -4.89
CA LEU A 11 9.94 9.10 -3.56
C LEU A 11 10.06 8.04 -2.47
N LEU A 12 9.89 6.76 -2.82
CA LEU A 12 9.87 5.66 -1.85
C LEU A 12 10.93 4.60 -2.13
N GLY A 13 11.72 4.70 -3.20
CA GLY A 13 12.76 3.71 -3.49
C GLY A 13 12.22 2.32 -3.82
N VAL A 14 10.97 2.19 -4.26
CA VAL A 14 10.42 0.89 -4.68
C VAL A 14 11.25 0.39 -5.86
N PRO A 15 11.81 -0.83 -5.84
CA PRO A 15 12.59 -1.34 -6.97
C PRO A 15 11.77 -1.45 -8.26
N ALA A 16 12.35 -1.02 -9.37
CA ALA A 16 11.70 -1.12 -10.69
C ALA A 16 11.33 -2.57 -11.04
N GLU A 17 12.19 -3.52 -10.67
CA GLU A 17 11.98 -4.96 -10.85
C GLU A 17 10.76 -5.49 -10.08
N THR A 18 10.47 -4.97 -8.88
CA THR A 18 9.26 -5.32 -8.12
C THR A 18 8.01 -4.88 -8.89
N LEU A 19 8.00 -3.65 -9.39
CA LEU A 19 6.89 -3.12 -10.18
C LEU A 19 6.72 -3.89 -11.50
N ALA A 20 7.81 -4.27 -12.16
CA ALA A 20 7.76 -5.05 -13.40
C ALA A 20 7.25 -6.49 -13.17
N ARG A 21 7.68 -7.15 -12.09
CA ARG A 21 7.35 -8.56 -11.82
C ARG A 21 5.93 -8.76 -11.29
N VAL A 22 5.52 -7.94 -10.31
CA VAL A 22 4.25 -8.16 -9.58
C VAL A 22 3.26 -7.01 -9.71
N GLY A 23 3.68 -5.89 -10.31
CA GLY A 23 2.84 -4.71 -10.49
C GLY A 23 2.64 -3.90 -9.20
N ALA A 24 2.14 -2.67 -9.37
CA ALA A 24 1.97 -1.72 -8.27
C ALA A 24 1.00 -2.16 -7.16
N VAL A 25 0.03 -3.01 -7.48
CA VAL A 25 -0.95 -3.54 -6.52
C VAL A 25 -0.55 -4.97 -6.15
N SER A 26 0.33 -5.07 -5.16
CA SER A 26 0.93 -6.32 -4.65
C SER A 26 1.39 -6.13 -3.21
N ALA A 27 1.64 -7.24 -2.51
CA ALA A 27 2.21 -7.20 -1.16
C ALA A 27 3.63 -6.60 -1.19
N GLU A 28 4.48 -7.04 -2.12
CA GLU A 28 5.87 -6.61 -2.21
C GLU A 28 5.98 -5.11 -2.51
N THR A 29 5.10 -4.56 -3.35
CA THR A 29 5.07 -3.11 -3.57
C THR A 29 4.63 -2.38 -2.32
N ALA A 30 3.63 -2.87 -1.59
CA ALA A 30 3.15 -2.22 -0.36
C ALA A 30 4.23 -2.20 0.73
N GLU A 31 4.96 -3.32 0.92
CA GLU A 31 6.08 -3.42 1.85
C GLU A 31 7.22 -2.48 1.46
N ALA A 32 7.64 -2.49 0.19
CA ALA A 32 8.69 -1.59 -0.30
C ALA A 32 8.30 -0.11 -0.13
N MET A 33 7.04 0.24 -0.39
CA MET A 33 6.52 1.59 -0.17
C MET A 33 6.57 1.98 1.32
N ALA A 34 6.20 1.09 2.23
CA ALA A 34 6.21 1.36 3.66
C ALA A 34 7.65 1.48 4.21
N ALA A 35 8.53 0.57 3.82
CA ALA A 35 9.95 0.60 4.18
C ALA A 35 10.61 1.88 3.69
N GLY A 36 10.35 2.25 2.43
CA GLY A 36 10.83 3.48 1.83
C GLY A 36 10.34 4.74 2.51
N ALA A 37 9.04 4.78 2.87
CA ALA A 37 8.47 5.89 3.61
C ALA A 37 9.13 6.06 4.98
N LEU A 38 9.34 4.96 5.70
CA LEU A 38 10.00 4.98 7.01
C LEU A 38 11.44 5.49 6.89
N ALA A 39 12.24 4.89 5.99
CA ALA A 39 13.64 5.24 5.79
C ALA A 39 13.87 6.69 5.31
N ARG A 40 12.86 7.33 4.71
CA ARG A 40 12.93 8.69 4.17
C ARG A 40 12.21 9.73 5.04
N SER A 41 11.81 9.34 6.25
CA SER A 41 11.13 10.21 7.20
C SER A 41 11.86 10.22 8.55
N ARG A 42 11.35 11.03 9.49
CA ARG A 42 11.75 10.98 10.90
C ARG A 42 10.74 10.20 11.75
N ALA A 43 9.85 9.42 11.13
CA ALA A 43 8.85 8.64 11.83
C ALA A 43 9.45 7.32 12.35
N GLU A 44 8.79 6.71 13.33
CA GLU A 44 9.14 5.38 13.85
C GLU A 44 8.29 4.28 13.21
N VAL A 45 7.11 4.64 12.68
CA VAL A 45 6.18 3.75 11.99
C VAL A 45 5.70 4.41 10.70
N ALA A 46 5.57 3.63 9.63
CA ALA A 46 4.99 4.07 8.37
C ALA A 46 3.99 3.05 7.83
N VAL A 47 2.87 3.54 7.28
CA VAL A 47 1.91 2.72 6.54
C VAL A 47 1.85 3.15 5.08
N ALA A 48 1.77 2.19 4.18
CA ALA A 48 1.58 2.40 2.76
C ALA A 48 0.31 1.71 2.28
N ILE A 49 -0.36 2.29 1.27
CA ILE A 49 -1.57 1.74 0.66
C ILE A 49 -1.36 1.70 -0.85
N THR A 50 -1.66 0.56 -1.48
CA THR A 50 -1.75 0.43 -2.94
C THR A 50 -2.92 -0.47 -3.31
N GLY A 51 -3.77 -0.05 -4.26
CA GLY A 51 -5.01 -0.77 -4.54
C GLY A 51 -5.81 -0.23 -5.72
N ILE A 52 -6.84 -0.98 -6.08
CA ILE A 52 -7.74 -0.71 -7.21
C ILE A 52 -9.09 -0.28 -6.63
N ALA A 53 -9.30 1.03 -6.47
CA ALA A 53 -10.55 1.54 -5.90
C ALA A 53 -11.74 1.48 -6.88
N GLY A 54 -11.51 1.34 -8.18
CA GLY A 54 -12.58 1.32 -9.19
C GLY A 54 -12.94 2.71 -9.77
N PRO A 55 -13.99 2.80 -10.61
CA PRO A 55 -14.87 1.69 -11.01
C PRO A 55 -14.21 0.71 -12.01
N GLY A 56 -13.11 1.09 -12.66
CA GLY A 56 -12.34 0.23 -13.56
C GLY A 56 -10.95 -0.14 -13.02
N GLY A 57 -10.11 -0.70 -13.88
CA GLY A 57 -8.72 -1.05 -13.57
C GLY A 57 -8.54 -2.39 -12.83
N GLY A 58 -9.64 -3.13 -12.60
CA GLY A 58 -9.58 -4.49 -12.08
C GLY A 58 -9.45 -5.55 -13.17
N SER A 59 -8.98 -6.72 -12.79
CA SER A 59 -8.97 -7.97 -13.57
C SER A 59 -9.54 -9.12 -12.72
N PRO A 60 -9.77 -10.31 -13.29
CA PRO A 60 -10.15 -11.49 -12.51
C PRO A 60 -9.16 -11.81 -11.38
N GLU A 61 -7.86 -11.61 -11.61
CA GLU A 61 -6.79 -11.86 -10.65
C GLU A 61 -6.65 -10.72 -9.63
N LYS A 62 -6.92 -9.48 -10.06
CA LYS A 62 -6.84 -8.27 -9.23
C LYS A 62 -8.14 -7.47 -9.32
N PRO A 63 -9.20 -7.89 -8.59
CA PRO A 63 -10.51 -7.28 -8.73
C PRO A 63 -10.54 -5.85 -8.21
N VAL A 64 -11.54 -5.08 -8.66
CA VAL A 64 -11.89 -3.80 -8.01
C VAL A 64 -12.18 -4.05 -6.54
N GLY A 65 -11.69 -3.15 -5.68
CA GLY A 65 -11.74 -3.29 -4.23
C GLY A 65 -10.49 -3.93 -3.63
N LEU A 66 -9.60 -4.54 -4.43
CA LEU A 66 -8.35 -5.12 -3.94
C LEU A 66 -7.39 -4.01 -3.46
N VAL A 67 -6.95 -4.11 -2.21
CA VAL A 67 -6.01 -3.19 -1.58
C VAL A 67 -4.99 -3.96 -0.76
N PHE A 68 -3.71 -3.59 -0.92
CA PHE A 68 -2.60 -4.03 -0.10
C PHE A 68 -2.12 -2.87 0.78
N PHE A 69 -1.76 -3.22 2.01
CA PHE A 69 -1.22 -2.34 3.02
C PHE A 69 0.17 -2.83 3.39
N GLY A 70 1.14 -1.93 3.49
CA GLY A 70 2.44 -2.21 4.10
C GLY A 70 2.55 -1.47 5.42
N LEU A 71 3.10 -2.09 6.44
CA LEU A 71 3.38 -1.50 7.74
C LEU A 71 4.87 -1.71 8.03
N ALA A 72 5.62 -0.62 8.16
CA ALA A 72 7.01 -0.62 8.56
C ALA A 72 7.13 -0.08 9.98
N THR A 73 7.84 -0.82 10.83
CA THR A 73 8.13 -0.52 12.24
C THR A 73 9.61 -0.79 12.51
N PRO A 74 10.16 -0.43 13.69
CA PRO A 74 11.52 -0.80 14.06
C PRO A 74 11.74 -2.32 14.16
N ALA A 75 10.68 -3.09 14.39
CA ALA A 75 10.72 -4.55 14.44
C ALA A 75 10.73 -5.22 13.06
N GLY A 76 10.43 -4.46 11.99
CA GLY A 76 10.42 -4.97 10.62
C GLY A 76 9.22 -4.48 9.81
N VAL A 77 9.05 -5.08 8.64
CA VAL A 77 8.02 -4.73 7.66
C VAL A 77 7.06 -5.91 7.49
N SER A 78 5.76 -5.61 7.43
CA SER A 78 4.70 -6.59 7.19
C SER A 78 3.65 -6.03 6.23
N HIS A 79 2.76 -6.88 5.75
CA HIS A 79 1.66 -6.46 4.89
C HIS A 79 0.32 -7.03 5.29
N ARG A 80 -0.74 -6.45 4.72
CA ARG A 80 -2.11 -6.94 4.81
C ARG A 80 -2.83 -6.79 3.48
N ARG A 81 -3.67 -7.76 3.14
CA ARG A 81 -4.51 -7.76 1.94
C ARG A 81 -5.98 -7.68 2.32
N ARG A 82 -6.73 -6.83 1.62
CA ARG A 82 -8.20 -6.71 1.73
C ARG A 82 -8.83 -6.61 0.35
N VAL A 83 -10.09 -7.04 0.25
CA VAL A 83 -10.97 -6.74 -0.87
C VAL A 83 -12.19 -6.07 -0.29
N PHE A 84 -12.39 -4.79 -0.57
CA PHE A 84 -13.51 -4.01 -0.07
C PHE A 84 -14.64 -3.97 -1.09
N ALA A 85 -15.88 -4.02 -0.60
CA ALA A 85 -17.07 -3.80 -1.41
C ALA A 85 -17.42 -2.31 -1.49
N GLY A 86 -18.26 -1.96 -2.46
CA GLY A 86 -18.77 -0.61 -2.66
C GLY A 86 -18.10 0.14 -3.81
N ASP A 87 -18.47 1.41 -3.97
CA ASP A 87 -17.91 2.27 -4.99
C ASP A 87 -16.49 2.77 -4.63
N ARG A 88 -15.90 3.56 -5.54
CA ARG A 88 -14.55 4.12 -5.36
C ARG A 88 -14.40 4.90 -4.05
N SER A 89 -15.43 5.59 -3.60
CA SER A 89 -15.40 6.39 -2.37
C SER A 89 -15.43 5.48 -1.14
N ALA A 90 -16.30 4.48 -1.15
CA ALA A 90 -16.39 3.47 -0.08
C ALA A 90 -15.08 2.70 0.09
N VAL A 91 -14.48 2.23 -1.01
CA VAL A 91 -13.19 1.51 -0.97
C VAL A 91 -12.08 2.38 -0.39
N ARG A 92 -12.00 3.66 -0.80
CA ARG A 92 -10.99 4.59 -0.28
C ARG A 92 -11.17 4.84 1.22
N LEU A 93 -12.41 5.07 1.68
CA LEU A 93 -12.69 5.32 3.09
C LEU A 93 -12.37 4.09 3.94
N ALA A 94 -12.78 2.90 3.50
CA ALA A 94 -12.45 1.65 4.18
C ALA A 94 -10.93 1.42 4.25
N SER A 95 -10.20 1.74 3.17
CA SER A 95 -8.74 1.61 3.13
C SER A 95 -8.05 2.54 4.13
N VAL A 96 -8.50 3.79 4.24
CA VAL A 96 -7.95 4.73 5.24
C VAL A 96 -8.19 4.22 6.66
N ARG A 97 -9.39 3.69 6.94
CA ARG A 97 -9.70 3.11 8.26
C ARG A 97 -8.81 1.92 8.61
N GLU A 98 -8.59 0.99 7.67
CA GLU A 98 -7.69 -0.15 7.88
C GLU A 98 -6.24 0.32 8.11
N ALA A 99 -5.76 1.30 7.34
CA ALA A 99 -4.40 1.83 7.49
C ALA A 99 -4.18 2.51 8.84
N LEU A 100 -5.17 3.28 9.33
CA LEU A 100 -5.13 3.89 10.67
C LEU A 100 -5.15 2.84 11.77
N ALA A 101 -5.94 1.77 11.61
CA ALA A 101 -5.92 0.64 12.54
C ALA A 101 -4.55 -0.04 12.58
N LEU A 102 -3.93 -0.30 11.42
CA LEU A 102 -2.58 -0.86 11.33
C LEU A 102 -1.52 0.02 11.98
N LEU A 103 -1.59 1.35 11.80
CA LEU A 103 -0.68 2.28 12.48
C LEU A 103 -0.82 2.19 13.99
N ARG A 104 -2.06 2.20 14.51
CA ARG A 104 -2.30 2.06 15.95
C ARG A 104 -1.74 0.75 16.48
N ASP A 105 -1.99 -0.36 15.79
CA ASP A 105 -1.50 -1.68 16.21
C ASP A 105 0.04 -1.76 16.14
N GLY A 106 0.68 -1.01 15.24
CA GLY A 106 2.14 -0.92 15.11
C GLY A 106 2.83 -0.01 16.13
N LEU A 107 2.08 0.80 16.89
CA LEU A 107 2.61 1.71 17.91
C LEU A 107 2.62 1.12 19.32
N GLY A 108 1.97 -0.03 19.55
CA GLY A 108 1.81 -0.64 20.87
C GLY A 108 0.54 -0.20 21.57
#